data_AF-A0A3M1G6X6-F1
#
_entry.id   AF-A0A3M1G6X6-F1
#
_cell.length_a   1.000
_cell.length_b   1.000
_cell.length_c   1.000
_cell.angle_alpha   90.00
_cell.angle_beta   90.00
_cell.angle_gamma   90.00
#
_symmetry.space_group_name_H-M   'P 1'
#
loop_
_entity.id
_entity.type
_entity.pdbx_description
1 polymer ?
#
loop_
_entity_poly.entity_id
_entity_poly.type
_entity_poly.pdbx_seq_one_letter_code
_entity_poly.pdbx_strand_id
1 'polypeptide(L)'
;LRGFDPATTAFVIFHAGVGRDVELIGTTLDKTPEDLPSLYFDTATLNRLLGEVDLTFHGLPVTHSLILPRTETRRGTDFIEDRPFLAEFSINGLLAASFFNYLGVPDLFDTETGQSAIGPFGLMDPLGIFAFNGLFPPEPSAWTKVFLGWTEPLDLMGAGPQAVTLRHVSDASRSDVARAWISPAEYFLVENRFRDPEGDGLVMQVWREGAIREVRVADGDEGFNRFNTSGFEGGVVVGVDDYDAALPGGVDEDGNPFLGGILVWHIDERRLLEGVASNRVNVGAETRAVDLEEADGAQDIGFPNPNPFGPAFDLGTPFDFFYRNNPVTVVTQTGAEVRLYQNRFGPDTHPDSRSNGGGPSFITLEDFSTPGAEMSFTYRRDGASGLEPVLTGFPLTDVAPGLSFPEGSLVKGFRFEGVAGLDGVTQWLLYTPDEGGWLLTVQVGADGDVVAATAVQASAPPVVLPGNAYGYLGPGEGGGMAYIERRWGSDGTPSERLV
;
A
#
# COMPACT_ATOMS: atom_id res chain seq x y z
N LEU A 1 -11.67 -21.51 -27.27
CA LEU A 1 -11.72 -20.31 -26.41
C LEU A 1 -13.05 -19.55 -26.54
N ARG A 2 -14.21 -20.24 -26.65
CA ARG A 2 -15.52 -19.56 -26.57
C ARG A 2 -15.87 -19.41 -25.10
N GLY A 3 -16.19 -18.20 -24.65
CA GLY A 3 -16.64 -17.91 -23.28
C GLY A 3 -15.72 -17.01 -22.44
N PHE A 4 -14.58 -16.56 -22.97
CA PHE A 4 -13.76 -15.55 -22.31
C PHE A 4 -14.25 -14.14 -22.66
N ASP A 5 -14.29 -13.26 -21.66
CA ASP A 5 -14.59 -11.85 -21.82
C ASP A 5 -13.28 -11.06 -22.00
N PRO A 6 -13.06 -10.38 -23.14
CA PRO A 6 -11.87 -9.58 -23.39
C PRO A 6 -11.61 -8.47 -22.35
N ALA A 7 -12.63 -7.98 -21.65
CA ALA A 7 -12.46 -6.97 -20.61
C ALA A 7 -11.83 -7.55 -19.32
N THR A 8 -11.98 -8.85 -19.09
CA THR A 8 -11.58 -9.54 -17.85
C THR A 8 -10.62 -10.71 -18.11
N THR A 9 -9.92 -10.69 -19.25
CA THR A 9 -8.93 -11.72 -19.61
C THR A 9 -7.51 -11.15 -19.63
N ALA A 10 -6.60 -11.82 -18.92
CA ALA A 10 -5.16 -11.60 -19.01
C ALA A 10 -4.47 -12.74 -19.78
N PHE A 11 -3.49 -12.40 -20.62
CA PHE A 11 -2.71 -13.38 -21.38
C PHE A 11 -1.34 -13.58 -20.74
N VAL A 12 -1.08 -14.79 -20.23
CA VAL A 12 0.21 -15.12 -19.60
C VAL A 12 1.11 -15.85 -20.59
N ILE A 13 2.32 -15.33 -20.80
CA ILE A 13 3.34 -15.90 -21.67
C ILE A 13 4.48 -16.39 -20.79
N PHE A 14 4.63 -17.72 -20.72
CA PHE A 14 5.81 -18.33 -20.10
C PHE A 14 6.93 -18.48 -21.14
N HIS A 15 8.02 -17.75 -20.99
CA HIS A 15 9.19 -17.93 -21.85
C HIS A 15 10.11 -19.03 -21.29
N ALA A 16 10.80 -19.76 -22.18
CA ALA A 16 11.62 -20.91 -21.79
C ALA A 16 12.95 -20.53 -21.08
N GLY A 17 13.24 -19.24 -20.97
CA GLY A 17 14.47 -18.70 -20.40
C GLY A 17 14.39 -18.49 -18.89
N VAL A 18 15.45 -17.87 -18.37
CA VAL A 18 15.55 -17.42 -16.98
C VAL A 18 15.10 -15.96 -16.92
N GLY A 19 14.31 -15.57 -15.93
CA GLY A 19 13.79 -14.20 -15.85
C GLY A 19 14.79 -13.28 -15.14
N ARG A 20 14.80 -11.98 -15.39
CA ARG A 20 15.87 -11.04 -14.93
C ARG A 20 15.48 -10.26 -13.67
N ASP A 21 14.78 -10.90 -12.74
CA ASP A 21 14.06 -10.20 -11.66
C ASP A 21 14.87 -10.07 -10.36
N VAL A 22 15.85 -10.94 -10.12
CA VAL A 22 16.64 -10.97 -8.88
C VAL A 22 18.10 -10.56 -9.10
N GLU A 23 18.61 -9.72 -8.22
CA GLU A 23 20.04 -9.44 -8.03
C GLU A 23 20.43 -9.65 -6.56
N LEU A 24 21.49 -10.42 -6.33
CA LEU A 24 21.97 -10.75 -4.98
C LEU A 24 23.19 -9.90 -4.63
N ILE A 25 23.12 -9.20 -3.50
CA ILE A 25 24.24 -8.43 -2.96
C ILE A 25 25.37 -9.39 -2.56
N GLY A 26 26.61 -9.04 -2.92
CA GLY A 26 27.76 -9.88 -2.57
C GLY A 26 27.74 -11.24 -3.26
N THR A 27 27.15 -11.39 -4.44
CA THR A 27 27.42 -12.53 -5.32
C THR A 27 27.41 -12.05 -6.75
N THR A 28 27.86 -12.89 -7.68
CA THR A 28 27.53 -12.70 -9.09
C THR A 28 26.65 -13.84 -9.52
N LEU A 29 25.37 -13.55 -9.76
CA LEU A 29 24.52 -14.44 -10.54
C LEU A 29 24.97 -14.39 -11.99
N ASP A 30 25.02 -15.55 -12.64
CA ASP A 30 25.34 -15.67 -14.07
C ASP A 30 24.24 -14.99 -14.90
N LYS A 31 24.39 -13.69 -15.17
CA LYS A 31 23.48 -12.92 -16.02
C LYS A 31 23.72 -13.29 -17.47
N THR A 32 22.75 -13.90 -18.15
CA THR A 32 22.87 -14.12 -19.60
C THR A 32 22.39 -12.88 -20.37
N PRO A 33 23.00 -12.52 -21.51
CA PRO A 33 22.59 -11.33 -22.27
C PRO A 33 21.13 -11.31 -22.73
N GLU A 34 20.45 -12.45 -22.73
CA GLU A 34 19.08 -12.63 -23.25
C GLU A 34 18.05 -12.96 -22.15
N ASP A 35 18.40 -12.85 -20.87
CA ASP A 35 17.45 -13.00 -19.77
C ASP A 35 16.42 -11.85 -19.83
N LEU A 36 15.12 -12.21 -19.86
CA LEU A 36 14.01 -11.27 -19.96
C LEU A 36 13.43 -11.00 -18.57
N PRO A 37 13.20 -9.75 -18.15
CA PRO A 37 12.49 -9.49 -16.90
C PRO A 37 11.03 -9.92 -16.99
N SER A 38 10.44 -10.23 -15.83
CA SER A 38 9.00 -10.38 -15.69
C SER A 38 8.33 -9.02 -15.87
N LEU A 39 7.31 -8.94 -16.72
CA LEU A 39 6.67 -7.68 -17.09
C LEU A 39 5.16 -7.83 -17.25
N TYR A 40 4.44 -6.83 -16.77
CA TYR A 40 3.04 -6.61 -17.07
C TYR A 40 2.89 -5.53 -18.14
N PHE A 41 2.01 -5.78 -19.11
CA PHE A 41 1.67 -4.86 -20.18
C PHE A 41 0.16 -4.65 -20.23
N ASP A 42 -0.25 -3.41 -20.01
CA ASP A 42 -1.61 -2.94 -20.25
C ASP A 42 -1.79 -2.46 -21.70
N THR A 43 -3.02 -2.07 -22.04
CA THR A 43 -3.35 -1.62 -23.41
C THR A 43 -2.55 -0.38 -23.80
N ALA A 44 -2.34 0.57 -22.87
CA ALA A 44 -1.58 1.78 -23.13
C ALA A 44 -0.11 1.43 -23.47
N THR A 45 0.49 0.51 -22.72
CA THR A 45 1.86 0.06 -22.97
C THR A 45 1.99 -0.73 -24.25
N LEU A 46 1.07 -1.66 -24.53
CA LEU A 46 1.05 -2.42 -25.78
C LEU A 46 0.93 -1.48 -26.98
N ASN A 47 0.03 -0.50 -26.94
CA ASN A 47 -0.13 0.48 -28.01
C ASN A 47 1.13 1.34 -28.20
N ARG A 48 1.76 1.76 -27.10
CA ARG A 48 3.02 2.54 -27.13
C ARG A 48 4.18 1.75 -27.74
N LEU A 49 4.31 0.47 -27.42
CA LEU A 49 5.43 -0.37 -27.87
C LEU A 49 5.24 -0.92 -29.29
N LEU A 50 4.00 -1.28 -29.66
CA LEU A 50 3.70 -1.98 -30.91
C LEU A 50 3.09 -1.07 -31.99
N GLY A 51 2.63 0.13 -31.63
CA GLY A 51 2.12 1.15 -32.56
C GLY A 51 0.65 1.00 -32.95
N GLU A 52 -0.27 1.05 -31.96
CA GLU A 52 -1.74 0.94 -32.14
C GLU A 52 -2.16 -0.24 -33.04
N VAL A 53 -1.56 -1.41 -32.80
CA VAL A 53 -1.87 -2.63 -33.54
C VAL A 53 -3.03 -3.37 -32.85
N ASP A 54 -4.01 -3.81 -33.63
CA ASP A 54 -5.07 -4.73 -33.18
C ASP A 54 -4.49 -6.12 -32.88
N LEU A 55 -3.89 -6.28 -31.70
CA LEU A 55 -3.33 -7.53 -31.25
C LEU A 55 -4.47 -8.48 -30.85
N THR A 56 -4.53 -9.65 -31.48
CA THR A 56 -5.55 -10.66 -31.17
C THR A 56 -4.95 -12.05 -31.03
N PHE A 57 -5.52 -12.84 -30.11
CA PHE A 57 -5.19 -14.26 -29.93
C PHE A 57 -6.45 -15.09 -30.09
N HIS A 58 -6.50 -15.92 -31.15
CA HIS A 58 -7.69 -16.69 -31.52
C HIS A 58 -8.99 -15.86 -31.60
N GLY A 59 -8.88 -14.61 -32.06
CA GLY A 59 -10.02 -13.70 -32.21
C GLY A 59 -10.43 -12.95 -30.94
N LEU A 60 -9.74 -13.14 -29.82
CA LEU A 60 -9.88 -12.31 -28.62
C LEU A 60 -8.87 -11.15 -28.68
N PRO A 61 -9.28 -9.90 -28.43
CA PRO A 61 -8.36 -8.79 -28.22
C PRO A 61 -7.39 -9.09 -27.09
N VAL A 62 -6.11 -8.79 -27.30
CA VAL A 62 -5.07 -8.86 -26.27
C VAL A 62 -4.86 -7.46 -25.71
N THR A 63 -5.50 -7.19 -24.58
CA THR A 63 -5.46 -5.88 -23.89
C THR A 63 -4.51 -5.87 -22.70
N HIS A 64 -4.25 -7.04 -22.12
CA HIS A 64 -3.38 -7.23 -20.96
C HIS A 64 -2.52 -8.47 -21.14
N SER A 65 -1.21 -8.35 -20.90
CA SER A 65 -0.27 -9.46 -21.03
C SER A 65 0.73 -9.49 -19.88
N LEU A 66 1.03 -10.69 -19.40
CA LEU A 66 2.04 -10.96 -18.40
C LEU A 66 3.13 -11.81 -19.07
N ILE A 67 4.38 -11.38 -19.01
CA ILE A 67 5.52 -12.19 -19.41
C ILE A 67 6.20 -12.68 -18.15
N LEU A 68 6.32 -14.00 -18.04
CA LEU A 68 6.96 -14.66 -16.90
C LEU A 68 7.97 -15.69 -17.39
N PRO A 69 9.05 -15.92 -16.66
CA PRO A 69 10.03 -16.94 -16.99
C PRO A 69 9.53 -18.33 -16.62
N ARG A 70 10.19 -19.35 -17.17
CA ARG A 70 10.03 -20.72 -16.71
C ARG A 70 10.68 -20.91 -15.33
N THR A 71 11.69 -20.11 -14.99
CA THR A 71 12.42 -20.20 -13.72
C THR A 71 13.18 -18.91 -13.41
N GLU A 72 13.33 -18.59 -12.13
CA GLU A 72 14.30 -17.61 -11.61
C GLU A 72 15.58 -18.28 -11.09
N THR A 73 15.64 -19.61 -11.10
CA THR A 73 16.77 -20.36 -10.56
C THR A 73 18.02 -20.19 -11.42
N ARG A 74 19.13 -19.83 -10.78
CA ARG A 74 20.38 -19.45 -11.44
C ARG A 74 21.61 -20.00 -10.74
N ARG A 75 22.66 -20.22 -11.52
CA ARG A 75 24.00 -20.41 -10.94
C ARG A 75 24.56 -19.06 -10.52
N GLY A 76 25.27 -19.06 -9.41
CA GLY A 76 26.06 -17.93 -8.95
C GLY A 76 27.40 -18.40 -8.43
N THR A 77 28.28 -17.43 -8.16
CA THR A 77 29.55 -17.67 -7.47
C THR A 77 29.62 -16.81 -6.22
N ASP A 78 29.95 -17.44 -5.10
CA ASP A 78 30.26 -16.76 -3.84
C ASP A 78 31.66 -16.13 -3.97
N PHE A 79 31.76 -14.81 -3.79
CA PHE A 79 33.01 -14.07 -3.94
C PHE A 79 34.00 -14.30 -2.78
N ILE A 80 33.52 -14.69 -1.60
CA ILE A 80 34.35 -14.93 -0.41
C ILE A 80 34.95 -16.32 -0.50
N GLU A 81 34.11 -17.30 -0.83
CA GLU A 81 34.50 -18.72 -0.84
C GLU A 81 34.96 -19.22 -2.21
N ASP A 82 34.82 -18.42 -3.27
CA ASP A 82 35.12 -18.78 -4.67
C ASP A 82 34.50 -20.13 -5.08
N ARG A 83 33.28 -20.38 -4.60
CA ARG A 83 32.53 -21.62 -4.84
C ARG A 83 31.28 -21.35 -5.67
N PRO A 84 30.96 -22.22 -6.65
CA PRO A 84 29.69 -22.14 -7.35
C PRO A 84 28.56 -22.56 -6.42
N PHE A 85 27.42 -21.88 -6.52
CA PHE A 85 26.18 -22.26 -5.87
C PHE A 85 25.00 -22.17 -6.85
N LEU A 86 23.87 -22.76 -6.47
CA LEU A 86 22.61 -22.62 -7.18
C LEU A 86 21.69 -21.75 -6.32
N ALA A 87 21.33 -20.58 -6.83
CA ALA A 87 20.30 -19.73 -6.25
C ALA A 87 18.94 -20.25 -6.74
N GLU A 88 18.20 -20.90 -5.85
CA GLU A 88 16.92 -21.53 -6.17
C GLU A 88 15.77 -20.59 -5.84
N PHE A 89 15.13 -20.06 -6.88
CA PHE A 89 13.98 -19.17 -6.78
C PHE A 89 12.78 -19.74 -7.55
N SER A 90 11.63 -19.70 -6.88
CA SER A 90 10.32 -19.97 -7.44
C SER A 90 9.71 -18.69 -8.02
N ILE A 91 8.69 -18.85 -8.87
CA ILE A 91 8.03 -17.74 -9.59
C ILE A 91 6.61 -17.47 -9.08
N ASN A 92 6.19 -18.11 -7.99
CA ASN A 92 4.82 -17.98 -7.49
C ASN A 92 4.51 -16.55 -7.04
N GLY A 93 5.42 -15.91 -6.30
CA GLY A 93 5.25 -14.51 -5.92
C GLY A 93 5.26 -13.55 -7.11
N LEU A 94 6.14 -13.78 -8.11
CA LEU A 94 6.16 -13.00 -9.36
C LEU A 94 4.85 -13.14 -10.15
N LEU A 95 4.31 -14.36 -10.24
CA LEU A 95 3.03 -14.62 -10.88
C LEU A 95 1.90 -13.91 -10.14
N ALA A 96 1.88 -13.97 -8.80
CA ALA A 96 0.90 -13.27 -7.98
C ALA A 96 0.98 -11.74 -8.17
N ALA A 97 2.15 -11.13 -8.04
CA ALA A 97 2.35 -9.69 -8.22
C ALA A 97 1.96 -9.23 -9.64
N SER A 98 2.33 -10.00 -10.67
CA SER A 98 1.93 -9.71 -12.05
C SER A 98 0.42 -9.77 -12.24
N PHE A 99 -0.27 -10.65 -11.52
CA PHE A 99 -1.73 -10.69 -11.52
C PHE A 99 -2.35 -9.51 -10.76
N PHE A 100 -1.74 -9.04 -9.68
CA PHE A 100 -2.17 -7.83 -8.98
C PHE A 100 -1.99 -6.57 -9.83
N ASN A 101 -0.90 -6.48 -10.60
CA ASN A 101 -0.72 -5.46 -11.63
C ASN A 101 -1.87 -5.50 -12.68
N TYR A 102 -2.31 -6.70 -13.07
CA TYR A 102 -3.49 -6.86 -13.91
C TYR A 102 -4.80 -6.39 -13.26
N LEU A 103 -4.94 -6.57 -11.94
CA LEU A 103 -6.06 -6.02 -11.16
C LEU A 103 -5.95 -4.50 -10.95
N GLY A 104 -4.88 -3.86 -11.43
CA GLY A 104 -4.66 -2.42 -11.37
C GLY A 104 -3.88 -1.94 -10.14
N VAL A 105 -3.39 -2.87 -9.30
CA VAL A 105 -2.54 -2.50 -8.17
C VAL A 105 -1.17 -2.10 -8.71
N PRO A 106 -0.63 -0.93 -8.38
CA PRO A 106 0.70 -0.53 -8.76
C PRO A 106 1.76 -1.28 -7.93
N ASP A 107 2.99 -1.28 -8.42
CA ASP A 107 4.15 -1.66 -7.64
C ASP A 107 4.32 -0.66 -6.48
N LEU A 108 4.54 -1.19 -5.27
CA LEU A 108 4.62 -0.42 -4.02
C LEU A 108 6.05 -0.30 -3.49
N PHE A 109 7.04 -0.61 -4.32
CA PHE A 109 8.46 -0.33 -4.08
C PHE A 109 8.92 0.89 -4.89
N ASP A 110 10.16 1.34 -4.68
CA ASP A 110 10.74 2.40 -5.50
C ASP A 110 11.11 1.84 -6.89
N THR A 111 10.25 2.09 -7.88
CA THR A 111 10.40 1.54 -9.23
C THR A 111 11.55 2.16 -10.04
N GLU A 112 12.20 3.22 -9.56
CA GLU A 112 13.40 3.77 -10.20
C GLU A 112 14.68 3.10 -9.72
N THR A 113 14.75 2.79 -8.44
CA THR A 113 15.95 2.26 -7.78
C THR A 113 15.87 0.76 -7.50
N GLY A 114 14.67 0.19 -7.51
CA GLY A 114 14.39 -1.19 -7.10
C GLY A 114 14.40 -1.40 -5.59
N GLN A 115 14.53 -0.33 -4.79
CA GLN A 115 14.55 -0.42 -3.33
C GLN A 115 13.16 -0.73 -2.79
N SER A 116 13.11 -1.55 -1.73
CA SER A 116 11.89 -1.83 -0.99
C SER A 116 11.30 -0.53 -0.41
N ALA A 117 9.97 -0.45 -0.32
CA ALA A 117 9.30 0.66 0.35
C ALA A 117 8.19 0.21 1.31
N ILE A 118 7.51 -0.91 1.05
CA ILE A 118 6.57 -1.49 2.02
C ILE A 118 7.11 -2.76 2.69
N GLY A 119 8.35 -3.16 2.37
CA GLY A 119 9.02 -4.27 3.02
C GLY A 119 8.43 -5.63 2.66
N PRO A 120 8.76 -6.67 3.46
CA PRO A 120 8.17 -8.01 3.32
C PRO A 120 6.70 -8.08 3.76
N PHE A 121 6.09 -6.94 4.13
CA PHE A 121 4.75 -6.87 4.73
C PHE A 121 3.61 -6.81 3.70
N GLY A 122 3.94 -6.79 2.40
CA GLY A 122 2.95 -6.88 1.34
C GLY A 122 3.51 -7.45 0.04
N LEU A 123 2.63 -8.08 -0.74
CA LEU A 123 2.96 -8.72 -2.01
C LEU A 123 3.61 -7.79 -3.05
N MET A 124 3.24 -6.50 -3.09
CA MET A 124 3.64 -5.58 -4.17
C MET A 124 5.02 -4.94 -3.97
N ASP A 125 5.93 -5.63 -3.28
CA ASP A 125 7.29 -5.22 -2.99
C ASP A 125 8.25 -6.41 -3.18
N PRO A 126 9.48 -6.21 -3.69
CA PRO A 126 10.42 -7.31 -3.95
C PRO A 126 10.62 -8.25 -2.76
N LEU A 127 10.62 -7.75 -1.53
CA LEU A 127 10.78 -8.58 -0.33
C LEU A 127 9.57 -9.50 -0.10
N GLY A 128 8.36 -9.06 -0.42
CA GLY A 128 7.15 -9.89 -0.40
C GLY A 128 7.08 -10.85 -1.59
N ILE A 129 7.42 -10.37 -2.80
CA ILE A 129 7.46 -11.18 -4.04
C ILE A 129 8.37 -12.40 -3.88
N PHE A 130 9.54 -12.20 -3.26
CA PHE A 130 10.56 -13.24 -3.13
C PHE A 130 10.62 -13.85 -1.72
N ALA A 131 9.58 -13.69 -0.90
CA ALA A 131 9.48 -14.37 0.39
C ALA A 131 9.66 -15.89 0.23
N PHE A 132 10.46 -16.49 1.13
CA PHE A 132 10.91 -17.89 1.03
C PHE A 132 11.44 -18.26 -0.37
N ASN A 133 12.27 -17.40 -0.96
CA ASN A 133 12.77 -17.54 -2.33
C ASN A 133 11.65 -17.62 -3.40
N GLY A 134 10.55 -16.91 -3.19
CA GLY A 134 9.42 -16.82 -4.12
C GLY A 134 8.49 -18.05 -4.11
N LEU A 135 8.57 -18.90 -3.08
CA LEU A 135 7.68 -20.07 -2.94
C LEU A 135 6.22 -19.64 -2.75
N PHE A 136 5.98 -18.63 -1.91
CA PHE A 136 4.68 -18.00 -1.73
C PHE A 136 4.87 -16.60 -1.12
N PRO A 137 4.05 -15.62 -1.52
CA PRO A 137 4.09 -14.27 -0.98
C PRO A 137 3.30 -14.15 0.34
N PRO A 138 3.47 -13.06 1.11
CA PRO A 138 2.56 -12.70 2.20
C PRO A 138 1.16 -12.31 1.67
N GLU A 139 0.19 -12.19 2.58
CA GLU A 139 -1.09 -11.56 2.25
C GLU A 139 -0.88 -10.11 1.73
N PRO A 140 -1.77 -9.60 0.84
CA PRO A 140 -1.72 -8.20 0.41
C PRO A 140 -1.85 -7.24 1.60
N SER A 141 -1.20 -6.08 1.52
CA SER A 141 -1.30 -5.03 2.55
C SER A 141 -2.74 -4.51 2.70
N ALA A 142 -3.05 -3.91 3.85
CA ALA A 142 -4.33 -3.24 4.10
C ALA A 142 -4.72 -2.30 2.94
N TRP A 143 -3.78 -1.46 2.50
CA TRP A 143 -4.01 -0.53 1.40
C TRP A 143 -4.40 -1.27 0.11
N THR A 144 -3.69 -2.35 -0.23
CA THR A 144 -3.98 -3.14 -1.44
C THR A 144 -5.39 -3.74 -1.38
N LYS A 145 -5.79 -4.28 -0.23
CA LYS A 145 -7.13 -4.85 -0.02
C LYS A 145 -8.23 -3.79 -0.14
N VAL A 146 -7.99 -2.58 0.38
CA VAL A 146 -8.92 -1.44 0.26
C VAL A 146 -9.01 -0.94 -1.18
N PHE A 147 -7.87 -0.78 -1.86
CA PHE A 147 -7.79 -0.33 -3.25
C PHE A 147 -8.57 -1.27 -4.19
N LEU A 148 -8.45 -2.58 -3.98
CA LEU A 148 -9.18 -3.59 -4.76
C LEU A 148 -10.66 -3.74 -4.36
N GLY A 149 -11.12 -3.03 -3.31
CA GLY A 149 -12.47 -3.15 -2.77
C GLY A 149 -12.75 -4.50 -2.11
N TRP A 150 -11.71 -5.23 -1.69
CA TRP A 150 -11.86 -6.53 -1.01
C TRP A 150 -12.24 -6.38 0.46
N THR A 151 -11.93 -5.22 1.05
CA THR A 151 -12.38 -4.85 2.39
C THR A 151 -12.77 -3.38 2.46
N GLU A 152 -13.73 -3.09 3.32
CA GLU A 152 -14.15 -1.74 3.65
C GLU A 152 -13.60 -1.39 5.05
N PRO A 153 -12.75 -0.34 5.17
CA PRO A 153 -12.19 0.02 6.47
C PRO A 153 -13.23 0.47 7.48
N LEU A 154 -13.05 0.05 8.74
CA LEU A 154 -13.73 0.64 9.88
C LEU A 154 -13.16 2.03 10.18
N ASP A 155 -13.95 3.07 9.92
CA ASP A 155 -13.55 4.44 10.25
C ASP A 155 -13.52 4.67 11.77
N LEU A 156 -12.37 5.15 12.24
CA LEU A 156 -12.13 5.51 13.64
C LEU A 156 -12.50 6.97 13.85
N MET A 157 -13.65 7.19 14.49
CA MET A 157 -14.29 8.51 14.61
C MET A 157 -14.55 8.92 16.08
N GLY A 158 -14.05 8.15 17.05
CA GLY A 158 -14.29 8.39 18.46
C GLY A 158 -13.83 9.78 18.93
N ALA A 159 -14.75 10.57 19.50
CA ALA A 159 -14.44 11.83 20.18
C ALA A 159 -13.70 11.63 21.53
N GLY A 160 -13.56 10.37 21.96
CA GLY A 160 -12.79 9.94 23.13
C GLY A 160 -12.20 8.55 22.87
N PRO A 161 -11.57 7.92 23.88
CA PRO A 161 -10.96 6.60 23.72
C PRO A 161 -11.95 5.58 23.15
N GLN A 162 -11.61 5.00 22.00
CA GLN A 162 -12.36 3.97 21.30
C GLN A 162 -11.54 2.68 21.32
N ALA A 163 -12.07 1.65 21.96
CA ALA A 163 -11.48 0.32 21.86
C ALA A 163 -11.74 -0.27 20.46
N VAL A 164 -10.70 -0.79 19.83
CA VAL A 164 -10.73 -1.40 18.52
C VAL A 164 -10.18 -2.82 18.63
N THR A 165 -10.81 -3.76 17.94
CA THR A 165 -10.40 -5.15 17.87
C THR A 165 -10.39 -5.58 16.41
N LEU A 166 -9.28 -6.15 15.96
CA LEU A 166 -9.06 -6.59 14.60
C LEU A 166 -8.67 -8.07 14.60
N ARG A 167 -9.37 -8.87 13.78
CA ARG A 167 -8.94 -10.23 13.47
C ARG A 167 -7.77 -10.18 12.48
N HIS A 168 -6.96 -11.22 12.51
CA HIS A 168 -5.85 -11.38 11.58
C HIS A 168 -6.37 -11.39 10.12
N VAL A 169 -5.54 -10.91 9.21
CA VAL A 169 -5.95 -10.67 7.81
C VAL A 169 -6.23 -11.92 6.97
N SER A 170 -5.76 -13.09 7.39
CA SER A 170 -5.96 -14.37 6.69
C SER A 170 -7.32 -15.02 7.01
N ASP A 171 -8.12 -14.43 7.91
CA ASP A 171 -9.49 -14.89 8.17
C ASP A 171 -10.36 -14.69 6.91
N ALA A 172 -10.57 -15.78 6.17
CA ALA A 172 -11.33 -15.83 4.94
C ALA A 172 -12.78 -15.34 5.08
N SER A 173 -13.31 -15.25 6.31
CA SER A 173 -14.67 -14.76 6.55
C SER A 173 -14.77 -13.23 6.50
N ARG A 174 -13.69 -12.49 6.82
CA ARG A 174 -13.61 -11.02 6.76
C ARG A 174 -12.23 -10.52 7.22
N SER A 175 -11.53 -9.76 6.37
CA SER A 175 -10.30 -9.03 6.71
C SER A 175 -10.65 -7.71 7.38
N ASP A 176 -10.33 -7.56 8.67
CA ASP A 176 -10.59 -6.32 9.41
C ASP A 176 -9.45 -5.30 9.17
N VAL A 177 -9.81 -4.13 8.62
CA VAL A 177 -8.92 -2.98 8.50
C VAL A 177 -9.60 -1.81 9.19
N ALA A 178 -8.87 -1.05 10.00
CA ALA A 178 -9.35 0.21 10.55
C ALA A 178 -8.69 1.40 9.85
N ARG A 179 -9.37 2.54 9.79
CA ARG A 179 -8.86 3.78 9.19
C ARG A 179 -8.96 4.95 10.16
N ALA A 180 -7.83 5.60 10.40
CA ALA A 180 -7.74 6.80 11.21
C ALA A 180 -7.44 8.02 10.32
N TRP A 181 -8.43 8.89 10.16
CA TRP A 181 -8.33 10.04 9.25
C TRP A 181 -7.51 11.19 9.83
N ILE A 182 -6.43 11.57 9.15
CA ILE A 182 -5.74 12.86 9.36
C ILE A 182 -6.48 13.94 8.58
N SER A 183 -6.69 13.69 7.28
CA SER A 183 -7.46 14.51 6.33
C SER A 183 -8.06 13.58 5.26
N PRO A 184 -8.95 14.06 4.38
CA PRO A 184 -9.48 13.20 3.30
C PRO A 184 -8.40 12.67 2.33
N ALA A 185 -7.23 13.30 2.28
CA ALA A 185 -6.12 12.90 1.41
C ALA A 185 -4.97 12.22 2.18
N GLU A 186 -5.11 12.02 3.49
CA GLU A 186 -4.03 11.51 4.32
C GLU A 186 -4.58 10.78 5.55
N TYR A 187 -4.21 9.53 5.75
CA TYR A 187 -4.80 8.70 6.81
C TYR A 187 -3.90 7.52 7.16
N PHE A 188 -4.18 6.92 8.32
CA PHE A 188 -3.59 5.65 8.69
C PHE A 188 -4.55 4.49 8.41
N LEU A 189 -4.06 3.41 7.82
CA LEU A 189 -4.73 2.10 7.84
C LEU A 189 -4.07 1.21 8.88
N VAL A 190 -4.87 0.45 9.61
CA VAL A 190 -4.40 -0.40 10.71
C VAL A 190 -4.93 -1.82 10.47
N GLU A 191 -4.04 -2.80 10.51
CA GLU A 191 -4.38 -4.22 10.32
C GLU A 191 -3.65 -5.12 11.32
N ASN A 192 -4.23 -6.28 11.61
CA ASN A 192 -3.61 -7.33 12.42
C ASN A 192 -3.02 -8.41 11.51
N ARG A 193 -1.70 -8.63 11.58
CA ARG A 193 -1.02 -9.68 10.82
C ARG A 193 -0.51 -10.75 11.78
N PHE A 194 -0.77 -12.01 11.48
CA PHE A 194 -0.40 -13.11 12.35
C PHE A 194 -0.02 -14.35 11.54
N ARG A 195 1.13 -14.95 11.86
CA ARG A 195 1.79 -15.99 11.06
C ARG A 195 1.13 -17.37 11.13
N ASP A 196 0.60 -17.73 12.30
CA ASP A 196 0.05 -19.06 12.59
C ASP A 196 -1.16 -18.93 13.54
N PRO A 197 -2.33 -18.51 13.03
CA PRO A 197 -3.54 -18.34 13.85
C PRO A 197 -4.05 -19.65 14.49
N GLU A 198 -3.82 -20.79 13.83
CA GLU A 198 -4.26 -22.13 14.22
C GLU A 198 -3.33 -22.81 15.23
N GLY A 199 -2.05 -22.42 15.25
CA GLY A 199 -1.02 -22.97 16.14
C GLY A 199 -0.47 -24.32 15.69
N ASP A 200 -0.57 -24.67 14.40
CA ASP A 200 -0.07 -25.93 13.83
C ASP A 200 1.13 -25.75 12.89
N GLY A 201 1.71 -24.55 12.86
CA GLY A 201 2.78 -24.16 11.96
C GLY A 201 2.28 -23.98 10.53
N LEU A 202 3.22 -23.93 9.60
CA LEU A 202 2.92 -23.74 8.18
C LEU A 202 2.49 -25.06 7.52
N VAL A 203 1.31 -25.10 6.90
CA VAL A 203 0.84 -26.24 6.09
C VAL A 203 0.75 -25.88 4.60
N MET A 204 1.70 -26.41 3.83
CA MET A 204 1.74 -26.23 2.37
C MET A 204 1.11 -27.39 1.61
N GLN A 205 0.37 -27.08 0.56
CA GLN A 205 -0.03 -28.02 -0.49
C GLN A 205 1.01 -27.97 -1.62
N VAL A 206 1.74 -29.06 -1.83
CA VAL A 206 2.85 -29.15 -2.78
C VAL A 206 2.55 -30.16 -3.87
N TRP A 207 2.51 -29.71 -5.11
CA TRP A 207 2.42 -30.59 -6.27
C TRP A 207 3.81 -31.19 -6.59
N ARG A 208 3.91 -32.52 -6.57
CA ARG A 208 5.12 -33.27 -6.88
C ARG A 208 4.75 -34.65 -7.44
N GLU A 209 5.42 -35.07 -8.52
CA GLU A 209 5.23 -36.39 -9.14
C GLU A 209 3.78 -36.71 -9.54
N GLY A 210 3.01 -35.69 -9.94
CA GLY A 210 1.62 -35.86 -10.40
C GLY A 210 0.58 -35.95 -9.27
N ALA A 211 0.95 -35.69 -8.02
CA ALA A 211 0.03 -35.61 -6.89
C ALA A 211 0.29 -34.36 -6.05
N ILE A 212 -0.75 -33.85 -5.39
CA ILE A 212 -0.62 -32.83 -4.34
C ILE A 212 -0.39 -33.56 -3.02
N ARG A 213 0.61 -33.12 -2.27
CA ARG A 213 0.92 -33.62 -0.93
C ARG A 213 0.98 -32.46 0.04
N GLU A 214 0.57 -32.74 1.27
CA GLU A 214 0.69 -31.81 2.37
C GLU A 214 2.10 -31.87 2.97
N VAL A 215 2.71 -30.70 3.16
CA VAL A 215 4.02 -30.51 3.82
C VAL A 215 3.78 -29.60 5.01
N ARG A 216 4.15 -30.06 6.21
CA ARG A 216 4.05 -29.27 7.44
C ARG A 216 5.43 -28.81 7.89
N VAL A 217 5.53 -27.56 8.32
CA VAL A 217 6.75 -26.95 8.85
C VAL A 217 6.43 -26.28 10.18
N ALA A 218 7.21 -26.54 11.22
CA ALA A 218 7.04 -25.87 12.51
C ALA A 218 7.58 -24.43 12.46
N ASP A 219 7.03 -23.52 13.27
CA ASP A 219 7.47 -22.11 13.29
C ASP A 219 8.95 -21.89 13.64
N GLY A 220 9.56 -22.85 14.34
CA GLY A 220 10.98 -22.85 14.73
C GLY A 220 11.85 -23.77 13.89
N ASP A 221 11.43 -24.15 12.67
CA ASP A 221 12.22 -25.03 11.81
C ASP A 221 13.48 -24.32 11.28
N GLU A 222 14.66 -24.84 11.66
CA GLU A 222 15.95 -24.29 11.22
C GLU A 222 16.20 -24.50 9.72
N GLY A 223 15.58 -25.52 9.12
CA GLY A 223 15.69 -25.88 7.70
C GLY A 223 14.70 -25.12 6.81
N PHE A 224 13.63 -24.57 7.39
CA PHE A 224 12.63 -23.79 6.66
C PHE A 224 12.19 -22.56 7.45
N ASN A 225 12.84 -21.44 7.19
CA ASN A 225 12.54 -20.11 7.71
C ASN A 225 12.90 -19.05 6.65
N ARG A 226 12.73 -17.77 6.98
CA ARG A 226 12.94 -16.67 6.02
C ARG A 226 14.36 -16.60 5.42
N PHE A 227 15.35 -17.18 6.09
CA PHE A 227 16.75 -17.18 5.67
C PHE A 227 17.23 -18.50 5.08
N ASN A 228 16.53 -19.60 5.37
CA ASN A 228 16.92 -20.93 4.98
C ASN A 228 15.72 -21.73 4.53
N THR A 229 15.69 -22.15 3.27
CA THR A 229 14.63 -23.01 2.70
C THR A 229 15.15 -24.39 2.32
N SER A 230 16.36 -24.78 2.76
CA SER A 230 17.00 -26.06 2.39
C SER A 230 16.26 -27.31 2.87
N GLY A 231 15.38 -27.18 3.86
CA GLY A 231 14.47 -28.23 4.32
C GLY A 231 13.32 -28.52 3.35
N PHE A 232 13.07 -27.64 2.37
CA PHE A 232 12.05 -27.88 1.36
C PHE A 232 12.53 -28.90 0.32
N GLU A 233 11.91 -30.08 0.28
CA GLU A 233 12.30 -31.18 -0.62
C GLU A 233 12.05 -30.92 -2.12
N GLY A 234 11.51 -29.75 -2.46
CA GLY A 234 11.17 -29.36 -3.83
C GLY A 234 9.77 -29.80 -4.27
N GLY A 235 9.31 -29.20 -5.37
CA GLY A 235 7.94 -29.31 -5.87
C GLY A 235 7.39 -27.93 -6.22
N VAL A 236 6.12 -27.87 -6.58
CA VAL A 236 5.41 -26.59 -6.82
C VAL A 236 4.45 -26.36 -5.66
N VAL A 237 4.67 -25.33 -4.87
CA VAL A 237 3.68 -24.89 -3.87
C VAL A 237 2.45 -24.40 -4.62
N VAL A 238 1.30 -25.00 -4.37
CA VAL A 238 0.02 -24.67 -5.01
C VAL A 238 -1.01 -24.12 -4.04
N GLY A 239 -0.70 -24.13 -2.75
CA GLY A 239 -1.52 -23.54 -1.70
C GLY A 239 -0.78 -23.53 -0.38
N VAL A 240 -1.14 -22.56 0.46
CA VAL A 240 -0.68 -22.39 1.83
C VAL A 240 -1.93 -22.11 2.66
N ASP A 241 -1.99 -22.62 3.87
CA ASP A 241 -3.04 -22.28 4.84
C ASP A 241 -2.92 -20.81 5.28
N ASP A 242 -1.72 -20.39 5.69
CA ASP A 242 -1.43 -19.04 6.15
C ASP A 242 -0.28 -18.41 5.37
N TYR A 243 -0.62 -17.59 4.38
CA TYR A 243 0.36 -16.84 3.58
C TYR A 243 1.20 -15.89 4.43
N ASP A 244 0.67 -15.41 5.56
CA ASP A 244 1.39 -14.55 6.50
C ASP A 244 2.53 -15.24 7.25
N ALA A 245 2.68 -16.56 7.16
CA ALA A 245 3.92 -17.23 7.55
C ALA A 245 5.17 -16.68 6.82
N ALA A 246 4.98 -15.98 5.69
CA ALA A 246 6.00 -15.24 4.95
C ALA A 246 6.52 -13.96 5.64
N LEU A 247 5.77 -13.39 6.58
CA LEU A 247 6.16 -12.15 7.27
C LEU A 247 7.39 -12.35 8.17
N PRO A 248 8.17 -11.31 8.49
CA PRO A 248 9.24 -11.40 9.49
C PRO A 248 8.76 -12.00 10.82
N GLY A 249 9.53 -12.95 11.39
CA GLY A 249 9.15 -13.60 12.64
C GLY A 249 9.47 -15.09 12.67
N GLY A 250 8.69 -15.84 13.45
CA GLY A 250 8.87 -17.25 13.76
C GLY A 250 9.20 -17.46 15.23
N VAL A 251 9.96 -18.51 15.54
CA VAL A 251 10.51 -18.75 16.88
C VAL A 251 12.01 -18.50 16.84
N ASP A 252 12.53 -17.70 17.77
CA ASP A 252 13.97 -17.42 17.87
C ASP A 252 14.76 -18.58 18.51
N GLU A 253 16.10 -18.44 18.59
CA GLU A 253 17.00 -19.45 19.15
C GLU A 253 16.72 -19.75 20.64
N ASP A 254 16.11 -18.81 21.37
CA ASP A 254 15.75 -18.95 22.78
C ASP A 254 14.33 -19.51 22.97
N GLY A 255 13.60 -19.77 21.88
CA GLY A 255 12.23 -20.29 21.89
C GLY A 255 11.15 -19.22 22.07
N ASN A 256 11.49 -17.94 21.89
CA ASN A 256 10.52 -16.85 21.97
C ASN A 256 9.72 -16.74 20.67
N PRO A 257 8.38 -16.71 20.73
CA PRO A 257 7.54 -16.57 19.54
C PRO A 257 7.39 -15.11 19.13
N PHE A 258 7.71 -14.83 17.87
CA PHE A 258 7.48 -13.56 17.19
C PHE A 258 6.57 -13.80 15.99
N LEU A 259 5.27 -13.89 16.26
CA LEU A 259 4.29 -14.38 15.28
C LEU A 259 3.51 -13.26 14.56
N GLY A 260 3.85 -11.99 14.79
CA GLY A 260 3.23 -10.84 14.12
C GLY A 260 2.78 -9.77 15.11
N GLY A 261 1.82 -8.95 14.67
CA GLY A 261 1.28 -7.84 15.46
C GLY A 261 0.46 -6.87 14.60
N ILE A 262 0.24 -5.66 15.12
CA ILE A 262 -0.45 -4.61 14.38
C ILE A 262 0.53 -3.91 13.44
N LEU A 263 0.16 -3.76 12.17
CA LEU A 263 0.82 -2.86 11.23
C LEU A 263 0.01 -1.57 11.09
N VAL A 264 0.73 -0.45 10.98
CA VAL A 264 0.15 0.88 10.75
C VAL A 264 0.72 1.42 9.45
N TRP A 265 -0.15 1.64 8.48
CA TRP A 265 0.20 2.15 7.16
C TRP A 265 -0.18 3.63 7.05
N HIS A 266 0.76 4.49 6.71
CA HIS A 266 0.50 5.90 6.44
C HIS A 266 0.27 6.10 4.94
N ILE A 267 -0.93 6.59 4.60
CA ILE A 267 -1.39 6.74 3.22
C ILE A 267 -1.47 8.22 2.85
N ASP A 268 -0.85 8.59 1.73
CA ASP A 268 -0.95 9.90 1.09
C ASP A 268 -1.57 9.76 -0.31
N GLU A 269 -2.86 10.06 -0.39
CA GLU A 269 -3.65 9.96 -1.62
C GLU A 269 -3.14 10.92 -2.70
N ARG A 270 -2.52 12.05 -2.33
CA ARG A 270 -2.02 13.02 -3.31
C ARG A 270 -0.89 12.40 -4.12
N ARG A 271 0.05 11.74 -3.43
CA ARG A 271 1.16 11.05 -4.06
C ARG A 271 0.72 9.81 -4.80
N LEU A 272 -0.25 9.08 -4.25
CA LEU A 272 -0.85 7.95 -4.94
C LEU A 272 -1.39 8.38 -6.31
N LEU A 273 -2.19 9.45 -6.35
CA LEU A 273 -2.77 9.98 -7.58
C LEU A 273 -1.72 10.48 -8.58
N GLU A 274 -0.63 11.06 -8.10
CA GLU A 274 0.50 11.48 -8.94
C GLU A 274 1.28 10.29 -9.53
N GLY A 275 1.40 9.20 -8.77
CA GLY A 275 2.25 8.06 -9.11
C GLY A 275 1.57 6.91 -9.84
N VAL A 276 0.30 6.61 -9.56
CA VAL A 276 -0.37 5.36 -9.97
C VAL A 276 -0.38 5.14 -11.48
N ALA A 277 -0.69 6.18 -12.26
CA ALA A 277 -0.78 6.09 -13.73
C ALA A 277 0.57 5.81 -14.41
N SER A 278 1.67 6.03 -13.69
CA SER A 278 3.03 5.83 -14.19
C SER A 278 3.79 4.73 -13.44
N ASN A 279 3.11 4.03 -12.52
CA ASN A 279 3.71 3.02 -11.64
C ASN A 279 4.87 3.57 -10.79
N ARG A 280 4.64 4.73 -10.16
CA ARG A 280 5.65 5.49 -9.38
C ARG A 280 5.14 5.87 -7.99
N VAL A 281 4.27 5.05 -7.42
CA VAL A 281 3.54 5.35 -6.18
C VAL A 281 4.49 5.62 -5.01
N ASN A 282 5.53 4.80 -4.86
CA ASN A 282 6.50 4.90 -3.77
C ASN A 282 7.91 5.28 -4.24
N VAL A 283 8.03 6.03 -5.35
CA VAL A 283 9.33 6.55 -5.77
C VAL A 283 9.80 7.66 -4.83
N GLY A 284 11.01 7.50 -4.30
CA GLY A 284 11.61 8.38 -3.30
C GLY A 284 11.32 7.89 -1.87
N ALA A 285 12.35 7.36 -1.21
CA ALA A 285 12.25 6.71 0.10
C ALA A 285 11.71 7.63 1.23
N GLU A 286 11.93 8.94 1.15
CA GLU A 286 11.46 9.93 2.13
C GLU A 286 10.02 10.43 1.85
N THR A 287 9.41 9.94 0.77
CA THR A 287 8.26 10.59 0.15
C THR A 287 7.23 9.59 -0.38
N ARG A 288 6.97 8.53 0.38
CA ARG A 288 6.06 7.45 -0.03
C ARG A 288 4.59 7.87 -0.01
N ALA A 289 3.79 7.20 -0.83
CA ALA A 289 2.34 7.32 -0.84
C ALA A 289 1.68 6.24 0.03
N VAL A 290 2.28 5.06 0.08
CA VAL A 290 1.91 3.94 0.96
C VAL A 290 3.15 3.61 1.76
N ASP A 291 3.16 3.98 3.03
CA ASP A 291 4.33 3.84 3.90
C ASP A 291 4.00 2.98 5.12
N LEU A 292 4.96 2.19 5.57
CA LEU A 292 4.84 1.42 6.81
C LEU A 292 5.50 2.20 7.94
N GLU A 293 4.74 2.51 8.97
CA GLU A 293 5.28 3.11 10.19
C GLU A 293 5.94 1.99 11.02
N GLU A 294 7.27 1.90 10.98
CA GLU A 294 8.06 0.85 11.60
C GLU A 294 8.12 1.03 13.13
N ALA A 295 7.48 0.12 13.89
CA ALA A 295 7.27 0.32 15.32
C ALA A 295 8.56 0.47 16.14
N ASP A 296 9.68 -0.12 15.70
CA ASP A 296 10.95 -0.06 16.43
C ASP A 296 11.58 1.34 16.49
N GLY A 297 11.04 2.28 15.72
CA GLY A 297 11.32 3.71 15.79
C GLY A 297 12.26 4.22 14.71
N ALA A 298 12.82 3.36 13.87
CA ALA A 298 13.66 3.74 12.74
C ALA A 298 12.94 3.41 11.43
N GLN A 299 12.98 4.33 10.46
CA GLN A 299 12.58 4.01 9.11
C GLN A 299 13.76 3.33 8.40
N ASP A 300 13.82 2.01 8.46
CA ASP A 300 14.92 1.21 7.92
C ASP A 300 14.58 0.62 6.54
N ILE A 301 13.32 0.23 6.31
CA ILE A 301 12.87 -0.28 5.01
C ILE A 301 13.18 0.74 3.93
N GLY A 302 13.82 0.30 2.84
CA GLY A 302 14.22 1.15 1.72
C GLY A 302 15.47 2.00 1.93
N PHE A 303 16.13 1.87 3.08
CA PHE A 303 17.40 2.51 3.39
C PHE A 303 18.49 1.45 3.67
N PRO A 304 18.92 0.69 2.64
CA PRO A 304 19.85 -0.41 2.82
C PRO A 304 21.17 0.04 3.41
N ASN A 305 21.74 -0.79 4.29
CA ASN A 305 23.02 -0.50 4.90
C ASN A 305 24.14 -0.50 3.83
N PRO A 306 24.92 0.59 3.69
CA PRO A 306 26.02 0.62 2.72
C PRO A 306 27.13 -0.38 3.05
N ASN A 307 27.20 -0.89 4.28
CA ASN A 307 28.09 -1.97 4.67
C ASN A 307 27.39 -3.33 4.44
N PRO A 308 27.87 -4.19 3.53
CA PRO A 308 27.27 -5.50 3.26
C PRO A 308 27.42 -6.50 4.42
N PHE A 309 28.23 -6.18 5.43
CA PHE A 309 28.35 -6.94 6.69
C PHE A 309 27.64 -6.25 7.86
N GLY A 310 26.92 -5.16 7.59
CA GLY A 310 26.09 -4.47 8.56
C GLY A 310 24.79 -5.20 8.84
N PRO A 311 24.03 -4.80 9.88
CA PRO A 311 22.70 -5.33 10.10
C PRO A 311 21.78 -4.97 8.92
N ALA A 312 20.92 -5.92 8.57
CA ALA A 312 19.98 -5.85 7.45
C ALA A 312 18.56 -5.53 7.97
N PHE A 313 18.42 -4.41 8.68
CA PHE A 313 17.13 -3.94 9.21
C PHE A 313 16.18 -3.53 8.09
N ASP A 314 16.72 -3.10 6.95
CA ASP A 314 16.00 -2.75 5.72
C ASP A 314 15.18 -3.91 5.11
N LEU A 315 15.39 -5.14 5.60
CA LEU A 315 14.64 -6.34 5.18
C LEU A 315 13.36 -6.56 6.00
N GLY A 316 13.04 -5.68 6.95
CA GLY A 316 11.94 -5.81 7.89
C GLY A 316 12.22 -6.82 9.01
N THR A 317 11.64 -6.57 10.17
CA THR A 317 11.85 -7.33 11.39
C THR A 317 10.53 -7.63 12.10
N PRO A 318 10.48 -8.68 12.95
CA PRO A 318 9.33 -8.88 13.84
C PRO A 318 9.14 -7.76 14.88
N PHE A 319 10.01 -6.77 14.92
CA PHE A 319 9.91 -5.61 15.80
C PHE A 319 9.26 -4.40 15.13
N ASP A 320 9.01 -4.44 13.82
CA ASP A 320 8.32 -3.38 13.09
C ASP A 320 6.80 -3.39 13.38
N PHE A 321 6.30 -4.48 14.00
CA PHE A 321 4.92 -4.59 14.46
C PHE A 321 4.68 -3.85 15.80
N PHE A 322 3.53 -3.20 15.92
CA PHE A 322 3.04 -2.67 17.19
C PHE A 322 2.37 -3.77 18.02
N TYR A 323 2.91 -4.06 19.21
CA TYR A 323 2.30 -4.98 20.17
C TYR A 323 2.83 -4.79 21.60
N ARG A 324 2.04 -5.25 22.56
CA ARG A 324 2.42 -5.21 23.98
C ARG A 324 3.75 -5.91 24.22
N ASN A 325 4.66 -5.21 24.90
CA ASN A 325 5.97 -5.72 25.30
C ASN A 325 6.90 -6.06 24.14
N ASN A 326 6.74 -5.46 22.96
CA ASN A 326 7.77 -5.53 21.90
C ASN A 326 9.16 -5.24 22.51
N PRO A 327 10.09 -6.23 22.49
CA PRO A 327 11.32 -6.19 23.26
C PRO A 327 12.42 -5.36 22.60
N VAL A 328 12.14 -4.76 21.43
CA VAL A 328 13.16 -4.10 20.62
C VAL A 328 13.94 -3.05 21.40
N THR A 329 15.23 -3.09 21.20
CA THR A 329 16.21 -2.23 21.83
C THR A 329 17.27 -1.91 20.80
N VAL A 330 17.54 -0.62 20.59
CA VAL A 330 18.58 -0.14 19.68
C VAL A 330 19.89 -0.07 20.45
N VAL A 331 20.93 -0.73 19.93
CA VAL A 331 22.28 -0.64 20.51
C VAL A 331 23.08 0.40 19.73
N THR A 332 23.49 1.47 20.41
CA THR A 332 24.29 2.53 19.78
C THR A 332 25.71 2.05 19.47
N GLN A 333 26.43 2.79 18.61
CA GLN A 333 27.85 2.51 18.34
C GLN A 333 28.74 2.51 19.60
N THR A 334 28.31 3.17 20.69
CA THR A 334 29.03 3.17 21.96
C THR A 334 28.65 1.98 22.87
N GLY A 335 27.81 1.07 22.39
CA GLY A 335 27.30 -0.08 23.15
C GLY A 335 26.21 0.27 24.15
N ALA A 336 25.56 1.43 24.03
CA ALA A 336 24.46 1.80 24.91
C ALA A 336 23.14 1.25 24.35
N GLU A 337 22.34 0.63 25.22
CA GLU A 337 21.00 0.16 24.88
C GLU A 337 19.99 1.30 25.04
N VAL A 338 19.22 1.57 23.98
CA VAL A 338 18.17 2.59 23.94
C VAL A 338 16.87 1.92 23.52
N ARG A 339 15.85 2.03 24.36
CA ARG A 339 14.50 1.54 24.03
C ARG A 339 13.64 2.70 23.54
N LEU A 340 13.44 2.76 22.22
CA LEU A 340 12.61 3.77 21.57
C LEU A 340 11.14 3.36 21.56
N TYR A 341 10.87 2.07 21.34
CA TYR A 341 9.52 1.52 21.31
C TYR A 341 8.74 1.85 22.58
N GLN A 342 7.55 2.37 22.35
CA GLN A 342 6.50 2.53 23.35
C GLN A 342 5.27 1.80 22.81
N ASN A 343 4.42 1.25 23.69
CA ASN A 343 3.17 0.60 23.27
C ASN A 343 2.11 1.64 22.85
N ARG A 344 2.52 2.57 21.97
CA ARG A 344 1.83 3.78 21.56
C ARG A 344 2.46 4.34 20.28
N PHE A 345 1.60 4.74 19.36
CA PHE A 345 1.90 5.52 18.17
C PHE A 345 1.13 6.84 18.27
N GLY A 346 1.82 7.96 18.34
CA GLY A 346 1.23 9.28 18.56
C GLY A 346 2.14 10.43 18.11
N PRO A 347 1.74 11.69 18.27
CA PRO A 347 2.47 12.83 17.70
C PRO A 347 3.85 13.09 18.32
N ASP A 348 4.12 12.47 19.45
CA ASP A 348 5.33 12.60 20.29
C ASP A 348 6.09 11.27 20.44
N THR A 349 5.79 10.26 19.62
CA THR A 349 6.49 8.97 19.58
C THR A 349 7.51 8.92 18.43
N HIS A 350 8.25 7.81 18.31
CA HIS A 350 9.02 7.47 17.12
C HIS A 350 8.67 6.02 16.75
N PRO A 351 8.06 5.76 15.58
CA PRO A 351 7.60 6.74 14.59
C PRO A 351 6.48 7.63 15.17
N ASP A 352 6.24 8.77 14.54
CA ASP A 352 5.27 9.75 15.01
C ASP A 352 4.06 9.84 14.08
N SER A 353 2.89 10.15 14.64
CA SER A 353 1.65 10.17 13.86
C SER A 353 1.39 11.49 13.13
N ARG A 354 2.35 12.41 13.00
CA ARG A 354 2.11 13.67 12.29
C ARG A 354 1.83 13.40 10.81
N SER A 355 1.24 14.40 10.17
CA SER A 355 1.11 14.37 8.72
C SER A 355 2.48 14.44 8.04
N ASN A 356 2.56 13.98 6.80
CA ASN A 356 3.69 14.14 5.87
C ASN A 356 4.10 15.62 5.70
N GLY A 357 3.18 16.56 5.94
CA GLY A 357 3.47 17.99 5.97
C GLY A 357 4.11 18.48 7.28
N GLY A 358 4.31 17.60 8.26
CA GLY A 358 4.78 17.89 9.62
C GLY A 358 3.70 18.45 10.56
N GLY A 359 2.42 18.44 10.14
CA GLY A 359 1.30 18.97 10.91
C GLY A 359 0.78 17.97 11.95
N PRO A 360 0.14 18.43 13.04
CA PRO A 360 -0.43 17.54 14.03
C PRO A 360 -1.63 16.78 13.46
N SER A 361 -1.61 15.44 13.52
CA SER A 361 -2.78 14.61 13.18
C SER A 361 -3.78 14.52 14.32
N PHE A 362 -3.30 14.69 15.55
CA PHE A 362 -4.01 14.40 16.79
C PHE A 362 -4.43 12.95 16.94
N ILE A 363 -3.84 12.02 16.18
CA ILE A 363 -4.16 10.60 16.27
C ILE A 363 -3.19 9.94 17.23
N THR A 364 -3.73 9.22 18.21
CA THR A 364 -2.97 8.29 19.05
C THR A 364 -3.60 6.90 18.92
N LEU A 365 -2.76 5.89 18.65
CA LEU A 365 -3.07 4.47 18.79
C LEU A 365 -2.24 3.94 19.95
N GLU A 366 -2.88 3.39 20.98
CA GLU A 366 -2.18 2.98 22.20
C GLU A 366 -2.76 1.69 22.79
N ASP A 367 -2.11 1.15 23.81
CA ASP A 367 -2.58 -0.05 24.52
C ASP A 367 -2.76 -1.29 23.63
N PHE A 368 -1.90 -1.46 22.62
CA PHE A 368 -1.91 -2.67 21.80
C PHE A 368 -1.82 -3.92 22.68
N SER A 369 -2.56 -4.97 22.33
CA SER A 369 -2.53 -6.26 23.00
C SER A 369 -1.26 -7.04 22.68
N THR A 370 -1.09 -8.21 23.28
CA THR A 370 -0.10 -9.19 22.81
C THR A 370 -0.51 -9.70 21.41
N PRO A 371 0.45 -10.16 20.58
CA PRO A 371 0.15 -10.76 19.28
C PRO A 371 -0.81 -11.95 19.38
N GLY A 372 -1.68 -12.10 18.38
CA GLY A 372 -2.63 -13.21 18.30
C GLY A 372 -3.56 -13.10 17.10
N ALA A 373 -4.34 -14.16 16.85
CA ALA A 373 -5.36 -14.22 15.78
C ALA A 373 -6.41 -13.09 15.89
N GLU A 374 -6.57 -12.50 17.08
CA GLU A 374 -7.30 -11.27 17.33
C GLU A 374 -6.45 -10.35 18.21
N MET A 375 -6.31 -9.10 17.81
CA MET A 375 -5.59 -8.08 18.56
C MET A 375 -6.47 -6.87 18.82
N SER A 376 -6.19 -6.15 19.91
CA SER A 376 -6.90 -4.93 20.28
C SER A 376 -5.95 -3.77 20.50
N PHE A 377 -6.45 -2.56 20.28
CA PHE A 377 -5.80 -1.30 20.65
C PHE A 377 -6.84 -0.25 20.99
N THR A 378 -6.41 0.87 21.55
CA THR A 378 -7.23 2.05 21.81
C THR A 378 -6.90 3.13 20.80
N TYR A 379 -7.89 3.56 20.04
CA TYR A 379 -7.82 4.77 19.24
C TYR A 379 -8.23 5.98 20.10
N ARG A 380 -7.48 7.06 19.98
CA ARG A 380 -7.84 8.35 20.58
C ARG A 380 -7.52 9.46 19.61
N ARG A 381 -8.46 10.39 19.45
CA ARG A 381 -8.17 11.70 18.86
C ARG A 381 -7.87 12.68 19.99
N ASP A 382 -6.61 13.10 20.09
CA ASP A 382 -6.15 14.07 21.08
C ASP A 382 -6.80 15.43 20.82
N GLY A 383 -7.89 15.71 21.52
CA GLY A 383 -8.51 17.03 21.46
C GLY A 383 -7.51 18.09 21.92
N ALA A 384 -7.06 18.95 21.01
CA ALA A 384 -6.65 20.28 21.43
C ALA A 384 -7.88 20.94 22.04
N SER A 385 -7.91 21.10 23.37
CA SER A 385 -8.89 21.97 24.01
C SER A 385 -8.85 23.33 23.31
N GLY A 386 -9.86 23.63 22.49
CA GLY A 386 -9.98 24.88 21.74
C GLY A 386 -9.80 24.82 20.21
N LEU A 387 -9.61 23.65 19.59
CA LEU A 387 -9.68 23.52 18.13
C LEU A 387 -10.82 22.57 17.74
N GLU A 388 -11.94 23.15 17.33
CA GLU A 388 -12.96 22.45 16.56
C GLU A 388 -12.41 22.25 15.15
N PRO A 389 -12.44 21.03 14.57
CA PRO A 389 -12.40 20.92 13.12
C PRO A 389 -13.55 21.76 12.59
N VAL A 390 -13.25 22.87 11.91
CA VAL A 390 -14.27 23.57 11.14
C VAL A 390 -14.48 22.74 9.87
N LEU A 391 -15.15 21.59 10.03
CA LEU A 391 -15.88 20.95 8.95
C LEU A 391 -17.14 21.78 8.76
N THR A 392 -17.03 22.99 8.19
CA THR A 392 -18.20 23.64 7.61
C THR A 392 -18.53 22.90 6.33
N GLY A 393 -19.15 21.73 6.47
CA GLY A 393 -19.93 21.18 5.38
C GLY A 393 -21.14 22.07 5.17
N PHE A 394 -21.36 22.52 3.95
CA PHE A 394 -22.62 23.13 3.55
C PHE A 394 -23.41 22.11 2.72
N PRO A 395 -24.72 21.97 2.94
CA PRO A 395 -25.56 21.17 2.06
C PRO A 395 -25.51 21.78 0.65
N LEU A 396 -25.14 21.00 -0.37
CA LEU A 396 -25.22 21.46 -1.78
C LEU A 396 -26.66 21.87 -2.18
N THR A 397 -27.66 21.39 -1.43
CA THR A 397 -29.07 21.78 -1.57
C THR A 397 -29.34 23.26 -1.26
N ASP A 398 -28.52 23.90 -0.42
CA ASP A 398 -28.67 25.33 -0.10
C ASP A 398 -28.07 26.24 -1.18
N VAL A 399 -27.20 25.69 -2.03
CA VAL A 399 -26.47 26.40 -3.08
C VAL A 399 -27.13 26.24 -4.47
N ALA A 400 -27.80 25.11 -4.72
CA ALA A 400 -28.58 24.87 -5.93
C ALA A 400 -29.83 24.02 -5.63
N PRO A 401 -30.98 24.64 -5.29
CA PRO A 401 -32.18 23.91 -4.92
C PRO A 401 -32.68 23.01 -6.06
N GLY A 402 -32.75 21.70 -5.82
CA GLY A 402 -33.31 20.71 -6.75
C GLY A 402 -32.31 19.88 -7.56
N LEU A 403 -31.01 20.04 -7.33
CA LEU A 403 -29.97 19.14 -7.87
C LEU A 403 -29.55 18.11 -6.80
N SER A 404 -29.50 16.84 -7.16
CA SER A 404 -28.95 15.76 -6.32
C SER A 404 -27.65 15.23 -6.94
N PHE A 405 -26.59 15.14 -6.13
CA PHE A 405 -25.30 14.58 -6.56
C PHE A 405 -25.14 13.16 -6.01
N PRO A 406 -24.88 12.14 -6.85
CA PRO A 406 -24.55 10.80 -6.38
C PRO A 406 -23.25 10.80 -5.56
N GLU A 407 -23.17 9.91 -4.57
CA GLU A 407 -21.94 9.59 -3.85
C GLU A 407 -20.84 9.14 -4.83
N GLY A 408 -19.59 9.59 -4.61
CA GLY A 408 -18.48 9.34 -5.55
C GLY A 408 -18.40 10.31 -6.74
N SER A 409 -19.24 11.35 -6.80
CA SER A 409 -19.12 12.39 -7.82
C SER A 409 -17.77 13.11 -7.75
N LEU A 410 -17.17 13.33 -8.91
CA LEU A 410 -15.81 13.86 -9.07
C LEU A 410 -15.83 15.40 -9.08
N VAL A 411 -15.03 16.02 -8.22
CA VAL A 411 -14.95 17.49 -8.07
C VAL A 411 -13.61 18.00 -8.59
N LYS A 412 -13.62 19.09 -9.35
CA LYS A 412 -12.43 19.71 -9.93
C LYS A 412 -12.35 21.19 -9.56
N GLY A 413 -11.28 21.58 -8.85
CA GLY A 413 -11.07 22.97 -8.44
C GLY A 413 -10.10 23.74 -9.33
N PHE A 414 -10.38 25.01 -9.59
CA PHE A 414 -9.45 25.94 -10.24
C PHE A 414 -9.29 27.22 -9.39
N ARG A 415 -8.04 27.68 -9.19
CA ARG A 415 -7.75 29.01 -8.63
C ARG A 415 -7.23 29.91 -9.76
N PHE A 416 -7.81 31.11 -9.89
CA PHE A 416 -7.32 32.12 -10.83
C PHE A 416 -6.46 33.13 -10.07
N GLU A 417 -5.25 33.40 -10.57
CA GLU A 417 -4.40 34.51 -10.13
C GLU A 417 -4.16 35.46 -11.30
N GLY A 418 -4.30 36.77 -11.08
CA GLY A 418 -4.03 37.82 -12.06
C GLY A 418 -5.19 38.18 -12.98
N VAL A 419 -6.42 37.80 -12.64
CA VAL A 419 -7.62 38.13 -13.44
C VAL A 419 -8.38 39.27 -12.76
N ALA A 420 -8.39 40.45 -13.41
CA ALA A 420 -9.03 41.64 -12.86
C ALA A 420 -10.52 41.40 -12.56
N GLY A 421 -10.91 41.58 -11.29
CA GLY A 421 -12.27 41.34 -10.78
C GLY A 421 -12.51 39.91 -10.23
N LEU A 422 -11.53 39.02 -10.35
CA LEU A 422 -11.53 37.67 -9.80
C LEU A 422 -10.28 37.36 -8.96
N ASP A 423 -9.36 38.32 -8.80
CA ASP A 423 -8.25 38.23 -7.86
C ASP A 423 -8.78 38.03 -6.43
N GLY A 424 -8.43 36.90 -5.82
CA GLY A 424 -8.91 36.49 -4.51
C GLY A 424 -10.26 35.77 -4.50
N VAL A 425 -10.89 35.53 -5.66
CA VAL A 425 -12.12 34.76 -5.80
C VAL A 425 -11.80 33.35 -6.31
N THR A 426 -12.16 32.32 -5.55
CA THR A 426 -12.00 30.93 -6.01
C THR A 426 -13.27 30.44 -6.70
N GLN A 427 -13.12 29.84 -7.89
CA GLN A 427 -14.23 29.27 -8.67
C GLN A 427 -14.06 27.75 -8.76
N TRP A 428 -15.09 27.01 -8.36
CA TRP A 428 -15.04 25.53 -8.31
C TRP A 428 -15.91 24.92 -9.39
N LEU A 429 -15.50 23.78 -9.96
CA LEU A 429 -16.21 23.04 -11.00
C LEU A 429 -16.64 21.65 -10.49
N LEU A 430 -17.94 21.36 -10.50
CA LEU A 430 -18.45 19.99 -10.25
C LEU A 430 -18.93 19.38 -11.57
N TYR A 431 -18.60 18.11 -11.83
CA TYR A 431 -19.06 17.37 -13.01
C TYR A 431 -19.69 16.04 -12.58
N THR A 432 -20.89 15.75 -13.09
CA THR A 432 -21.57 14.46 -12.92
C THR A 432 -21.60 13.70 -14.25
N PRO A 433 -21.04 12.48 -14.34
CA PRO A 433 -20.97 11.74 -15.61
C PRO A 433 -22.33 11.24 -16.12
N ASP A 434 -23.31 11.06 -15.24
CA ASP A 434 -24.43 10.15 -15.51
C ASP A 434 -25.68 10.82 -16.12
N GLU A 435 -25.74 12.16 -16.16
CA GLU A 435 -26.94 12.90 -16.63
C GLU A 435 -26.65 14.01 -17.67
N GLY A 436 -25.54 13.91 -18.39
CA GLY A 436 -25.18 14.91 -19.41
C GLY A 436 -24.61 16.20 -18.82
N GLY A 437 -23.78 16.07 -17.77
CA GLY A 437 -22.84 17.07 -17.26
C GLY A 437 -23.45 18.43 -16.88
N TRP A 438 -23.57 18.72 -15.60
CA TRP A 438 -23.80 20.09 -15.14
C TRP A 438 -22.49 20.76 -14.77
N LEU A 439 -22.40 22.07 -15.05
CA LEU A 439 -21.30 22.94 -14.69
C LEU A 439 -21.77 23.83 -13.53
N LEU A 440 -21.41 23.51 -12.30
CA LEU A 440 -21.63 24.41 -11.16
C LEU A 440 -20.41 25.30 -10.98
N THR A 441 -20.62 26.61 -10.85
CA THR A 441 -19.61 27.60 -10.45
C THR A 441 -20.01 28.21 -9.12
N VAL A 442 -19.17 28.05 -8.11
CA VAL A 442 -19.36 28.66 -6.78
C VAL A 442 -18.29 29.72 -6.54
N GLN A 443 -18.70 30.92 -6.16
CA GLN A 443 -17.82 32.01 -5.71
C GLN A 443 -17.85 32.07 -4.18
N VAL A 444 -16.67 32.03 -3.57
CA VAL A 444 -16.50 32.12 -2.12
C VAL A 444 -15.79 33.43 -1.78
N GLY A 445 -16.34 34.17 -0.81
CA GLY A 445 -15.77 35.40 -0.29
C GLY A 445 -14.60 35.14 0.66
N ALA A 446 -13.83 36.18 0.98
CA ALA A 446 -12.61 36.07 1.80
C ALA A 446 -12.83 35.49 3.21
N ASP A 447 -14.06 35.53 3.73
CA ASP A 447 -14.42 35.04 5.06
C ASP A 447 -14.92 33.58 5.05
N GLY A 448 -15.07 32.96 3.87
CA GLY A 448 -15.56 31.59 3.68
C GLY A 448 -17.05 31.49 3.29
N ASP A 449 -17.76 32.62 3.21
CA ASP A 449 -19.17 32.65 2.79
C ASP A 449 -19.31 32.46 1.27
N VAL A 450 -20.29 31.65 0.85
CA VAL A 450 -20.69 31.56 -0.56
C VAL A 450 -21.36 32.88 -0.96
N VAL A 451 -20.71 33.62 -1.84
CA VAL A 451 -21.19 34.93 -2.32
C VAL A 451 -22.02 34.83 -3.60
N ALA A 452 -21.80 33.79 -4.42
CA ALA A 452 -22.63 33.49 -5.59
C ALA A 452 -22.48 32.04 -6.05
N ALA A 453 -23.52 31.48 -6.67
CA ALA A 453 -23.44 30.19 -7.37
C ALA A 453 -24.26 30.20 -8.67
N THR A 454 -23.75 29.53 -9.71
CA THR A 454 -24.44 29.41 -11.01
C THR A 454 -24.30 27.98 -11.55
N ALA A 455 -25.38 27.40 -12.06
CA ALA A 455 -25.37 26.08 -12.70
C ALA A 455 -25.73 26.21 -14.20
N VAL A 456 -24.95 25.58 -15.08
CA VAL A 456 -25.19 25.56 -16.53
C VAL A 456 -25.08 24.14 -17.05
N GLN A 457 -26.00 23.72 -17.92
CA GLN A 457 -25.94 22.41 -18.56
C GLN A 457 -24.81 22.38 -19.60
N ALA A 458 -23.87 21.44 -19.47
CA ALA A 458 -22.71 21.32 -20.33
C ALA A 458 -22.92 20.20 -21.35
N SER A 459 -22.75 20.50 -22.65
CA SER A 459 -22.97 19.53 -23.72
C SER A 459 -21.80 18.55 -23.96
N ALA A 460 -20.68 18.69 -23.24
CA ALA A 460 -19.51 17.82 -23.33
C ALA A 460 -18.60 17.97 -22.09
N PRO A 461 -17.83 16.93 -21.71
CA PRO A 461 -16.83 17.03 -20.64
C PRO A 461 -15.72 18.03 -21.01
N PRO A 462 -15.23 18.85 -20.06
CA PRO A 462 -14.14 19.78 -20.32
C PRO A 462 -12.81 19.05 -20.55
N VAL A 463 -11.99 19.57 -21.46
CA VAL A 463 -10.66 19.04 -21.79
C VAL A 463 -9.75 19.05 -20.55
N VAL A 464 -9.14 17.91 -20.25
CA VAL A 464 -8.21 17.73 -19.13
C VAL A 464 -6.89 18.44 -19.44
N LEU A 465 -6.49 19.39 -18.58
CA LEU A 465 -5.19 20.07 -18.65
C LEU A 465 -4.34 19.72 -17.40
N PRO A 466 -3.01 19.60 -17.53
CA PRO A 466 -2.10 19.38 -16.40
C PRO A 466 -2.15 20.55 -15.40
N GLY A 467 -2.07 20.25 -14.09
CA GLY A 467 -1.97 21.27 -13.02
C GLY A 467 -3.25 21.59 -12.23
N ASN A 468 -4.27 20.72 -12.26
CA ASN A 468 -5.54 20.94 -11.55
C ASN A 468 -5.67 20.02 -10.33
N ALA A 469 -6.32 20.51 -9.27
CA ALA A 469 -6.63 19.76 -8.06
C ALA A 469 -7.96 19.00 -8.19
N TYR A 470 -7.99 17.77 -7.67
CA TYR A 470 -9.15 16.86 -7.69
C TYR A 470 -9.60 16.53 -6.25
N GLY A 471 -10.89 16.22 -6.08
CA GLY A 471 -11.50 15.75 -4.84
C GLY A 471 -12.78 14.93 -5.10
N TYR A 472 -13.31 14.24 -4.09
CA TYR A 472 -14.53 13.43 -4.16
C TYR A 472 -15.53 13.86 -3.08
N LEU A 473 -16.82 13.84 -3.39
CA LEU A 473 -17.86 14.13 -2.39
C LEU A 473 -18.03 12.95 -1.43
N GLY A 474 -17.85 13.21 -0.12
CA GLY A 474 -18.02 12.23 0.96
C GLY A 474 -19.46 12.14 1.50
N PRO A 475 -19.75 11.14 2.37
CA PRO A 475 -21.10 10.87 2.86
C PRO A 475 -21.61 11.95 3.83
N GLY A 476 -22.86 12.39 3.63
CA GLY A 476 -23.62 13.29 4.51
C GLY A 476 -25.12 13.19 4.24
N GLU A 477 -25.96 13.47 5.23
CA GLU A 477 -27.43 13.42 5.07
C GLU A 477 -27.90 14.45 4.03
N GLY A 478 -28.25 13.99 2.82
CA GLY A 478 -28.84 14.83 1.76
C GLY A 478 -28.07 14.92 0.43
N GLY A 479 -26.96 14.19 0.28
CA GLY A 479 -26.17 14.18 -0.96
C GLY A 479 -24.92 15.06 -0.86
N GLY A 480 -23.78 14.45 -1.20
CA GLY A 480 -22.42 15.00 -1.31
C GLY A 480 -22.05 16.23 -0.47
N MET A 481 -21.20 16.03 0.54
CA MET A 481 -20.58 17.14 1.29
C MET A 481 -19.24 17.53 0.65
N ALA A 482 -18.98 18.82 0.50
CA ALA A 482 -17.68 19.37 0.12
C ALA A 482 -17.05 20.08 1.33
N TYR A 483 -15.75 19.92 1.54
CA TYR A 483 -15.07 20.43 2.74
C TYR A 483 -14.10 21.55 2.37
N ILE A 484 -13.99 22.59 3.20
CA ILE A 484 -12.97 23.64 3.03
C ILE A 484 -11.91 23.45 4.10
N GLU A 485 -10.71 23.06 3.69
CA GLU A 485 -9.53 23.04 4.55
C GLU A 485 -8.95 24.46 4.64
N ARG A 486 -8.97 25.05 5.85
CA ARG A 486 -8.34 26.35 6.16
C ARG A 486 -7.01 26.11 6.87
N ARG A 487 -5.90 26.37 6.18
CA ARG A 487 -4.53 26.30 6.72
C ARG A 487 -4.04 27.69 7.13
N TRP A 488 -3.39 27.79 8.27
CA TRP A 488 -2.83 29.06 8.76
C TRP A 488 -1.32 29.10 8.52
N GLY A 489 -0.84 30.13 7.84
CA GLY A 489 0.58 30.42 7.70
C GLY A 489 1.19 30.86 9.04
N SER A 490 2.53 30.78 9.13
CA SER A 490 3.28 31.22 10.32
C SER A 490 3.13 32.72 10.65
N ASP A 491 2.63 33.51 9.70
CA ASP A 491 2.31 34.94 9.82
C ASP A 491 0.84 35.20 10.20
N GLY A 492 0.05 34.14 10.43
CA GLY A 492 -1.38 34.23 10.74
C GLY A 492 -2.26 34.50 9.52
N THR A 493 -1.74 34.39 8.30
CA THR A 493 -2.57 34.48 7.09
C THR A 493 -3.23 33.13 6.77
N PRO A 494 -4.55 33.08 6.54
CA PRO A 494 -5.21 31.84 6.14
C PRO A 494 -5.01 31.58 4.65
N SER A 495 -4.81 30.30 4.31
CA SER A 495 -4.89 29.76 2.95
C SER A 495 -5.96 28.68 2.93
N GLU A 496 -6.85 28.73 1.95
CA GLU A 496 -8.03 27.86 1.91
C GLU A 496 -8.02 27.01 0.64
N ARG A 497 -8.41 25.75 0.78
CA ARG A 497 -8.56 24.79 -0.31
C ARG A 497 -9.79 23.91 -0.07
N LEU A 498 -10.60 23.68 -1.11
CA LEU A 498 -11.69 22.70 -1.08
C LEU A 498 -11.10 21.28 -1.20
N VAL A 499 -11.59 20.34 -0.38
CA VAL A 499 -11.23 18.92 -0.36
C VAL A 499 -12.46 18.07 -0.68
#